data_AF-A0A836Q428-F1
#
_entry.id   AF-A0A836Q428-F1
#
_cell.length_a   1.000
_cell.length_b   1.000
_cell.length_c   1.000
_cell.angle_alpha   90.00
_cell.angle_beta   90.00
_cell.angle_gamma   90.00
#
_symmetry.space_group_name_H-M   'P 1'
#
loop_
_entity.id
_entity.type
_entity.pdbx_description
1 polymer ?
#
loop_
_entity_poly.entity_id
_entity_poly.type
_entity_poly.pdbx_seq_one_letter_code
_entity_poly.pdbx_strand_id
1 'polypeptide(L)'
;MRRHILKFAKFFAILSLVAILGFSTFFAYWGVVYRLPRSKPVLVDLRSDKTRDNPANDRSFMICAGLANNPHGYPGHCYIIWDRSVPERLEYTVSDGFVPGRVEDLIPSLYADIKGIMADNALVGNMRNFDYLGVRLDRERYLRARAVRQKYVQDPTFHTGVRDCVAYVDEIAAIAGLKTPKRKFVYPLDYLVKLKKLNEAHVSGAKE
;
A
#
# COMPACT_ATOMS: atom_id res chain seq x y z
N MET A 1 -51.79 26.68 11.98
CA MET A 1 -50.35 26.75 12.35
C MET A 1 -49.77 25.43 12.88
N ARG A 2 -50.27 24.88 14.02
CA ARG A 2 -49.74 23.64 14.66
C ARG A 2 -49.62 22.41 13.73
N ARG A 3 -50.59 22.19 12.83
CA ARG A 3 -50.55 21.07 11.86
C ARG A 3 -49.42 21.20 10.83
N HIS A 4 -49.08 22.41 10.40
CA HIS A 4 -48.00 22.64 9.43
C HIS A 4 -46.62 22.44 10.08
N ILE A 5 -46.45 22.92 11.32
CA ILE A 5 -45.23 22.71 12.11
C ILE A 5 -44.97 21.21 12.31
N LEU A 6 -46.01 20.43 12.64
CA LEU A 6 -45.87 18.98 12.82
C LEU A 6 -45.50 18.26 11.52
N LYS A 7 -46.09 18.64 10.37
CA LYS A 7 -45.74 18.07 9.06
C LYS A 7 -44.30 18.37 8.68
N PHE A 8 -43.86 19.61 8.90
CA PHE A 8 -42.49 20.03 8.66
C PHE A 8 -41.49 19.26 9.53
N ALA A 9 -41.73 19.17 10.84
CA ALA A 9 -40.88 18.40 11.75
C ALA A 9 -40.77 16.92 11.36
N LYS A 10 -41.90 16.28 10.97
CA LYS A 10 -41.90 14.90 10.47
C LYS A 10 -41.08 14.74 9.20
N PHE A 11 -41.21 15.66 8.25
CA PHE A 11 -40.44 15.65 7.01
C PHE A 11 -38.93 15.71 7.29
N PHE A 12 -38.48 16.65 8.12
CA PHE A 12 -37.06 16.76 8.50
C PHE A 12 -36.56 15.55 9.28
N ALA A 13 -37.36 14.99 10.19
CA ALA A 13 -36.99 13.78 10.92
C ALA A 13 -36.79 12.58 9.97
N ILE A 14 -37.69 12.41 8.99
CA ILE A 14 -37.57 11.36 7.97
C ILE A 14 -36.33 11.61 7.09
N LEU A 15 -36.11 12.84 6.63
CA LEU A 15 -34.96 13.20 5.80
C LEU A 15 -33.64 12.93 6.52
N SER A 16 -33.52 13.35 7.78
CA SER A 16 -32.34 13.09 8.61
C SER A 16 -32.12 11.60 8.83
N LEU A 17 -33.19 10.83 9.08
CA LEU A 17 -33.08 9.38 9.24
C LEU A 17 -32.60 8.71 7.96
N VAL A 18 -33.14 9.09 6.80
CA VAL A 18 -32.70 8.58 5.49
C VAL A 18 -31.24 8.92 5.24
N ALA A 19 -30.81 10.14 5.55
CA ALA A 19 -29.41 10.55 5.42
C ALA A 19 -28.50 9.71 6.33
N ILE A 20 -28.83 9.56 7.61
CA ILE A 20 -28.06 8.76 8.57
C ILE A 20 -27.97 7.30 8.13
N LEU A 21 -29.09 6.70 7.70
CA LEU A 21 -29.10 5.33 7.20
C LEU A 21 -28.26 5.20 5.93
N GLY A 22 -28.41 6.11 4.97
CA GLY A 22 -27.62 6.13 3.74
C GLY A 22 -26.12 6.23 4.01
N PHE A 23 -25.71 7.15 4.88
CA PHE A 23 -24.31 7.27 5.30
C PHE A 23 -23.84 6.01 6.03
N SER A 24 -24.63 5.47 6.96
CA SER A 24 -24.26 4.27 7.72
C SER A 24 -24.10 3.05 6.80
N THR A 25 -25.02 2.84 5.86
CA THR A 25 -24.91 1.77 4.86
C THR A 25 -23.71 1.98 3.96
N PHE A 26 -23.45 3.21 3.50
CA PHE A 26 -22.27 3.53 2.71
C PHE A 26 -20.98 3.24 3.48
N PHE A 27 -20.86 3.68 4.73
CA PHE A 27 -19.67 3.42 5.57
C PHE A 27 -19.52 1.94 5.93
N ALA A 28 -20.61 1.21 6.13
CA ALA A 28 -20.56 -0.23 6.35
C ALA A 28 -20.09 -0.97 5.09
N TYR A 29 -20.68 -0.66 3.93
CA TYR A 29 -20.27 -1.20 2.64
C TYR A 29 -18.81 -0.86 2.34
N TRP A 30 -18.43 0.42 2.48
CA TRP A 30 -17.07 0.89 2.32
C TRP A 30 -16.13 0.14 3.28
N GLY A 31 -16.48 0.06 4.57
CA GLY A 31 -15.69 -0.65 5.57
C GLY A 31 -15.48 -2.14 5.26
N VAL A 32 -16.41 -2.80 4.57
CA VAL A 32 -16.29 -4.19 4.12
C VAL A 32 -15.49 -4.30 2.82
N VAL A 33 -15.89 -3.60 1.76
CA VAL A 33 -15.25 -3.70 0.44
C VAL A 33 -13.81 -3.23 0.49
N TYR A 34 -13.54 -2.20 1.28
CA TYR A 34 -12.19 -1.68 1.46
C TYR A 34 -11.30 -2.69 2.19
N ARG A 35 -11.87 -3.67 2.92
CA ARG A 35 -11.11 -4.75 3.56
C ARG A 35 -10.73 -5.92 2.66
N LEU A 36 -11.17 -5.92 1.41
CA LEU A 36 -10.84 -7.00 0.49
C LEU A 36 -9.60 -6.62 -0.34
N PRO A 37 -8.71 -7.58 -0.66
CA PRO A 37 -7.67 -7.37 -1.67
C PRO A 37 -8.31 -6.87 -2.98
N ARG A 38 -7.73 -5.84 -3.60
CA ARG A 38 -8.28 -5.27 -4.85
C ARG A 38 -7.87 -6.05 -6.09
N SER A 39 -6.88 -6.91 -5.98
CA SER A 39 -6.36 -7.69 -7.09
C SER A 39 -5.75 -9.00 -6.60
N LYS A 40 -5.63 -9.98 -7.50
CA LYS A 40 -4.89 -11.22 -7.20
C LYS A 40 -3.41 -10.89 -6.96
N PRO A 41 -2.71 -11.61 -6.08
CA PRO A 41 -1.26 -11.53 -5.99
C PRO A 41 -0.60 -11.80 -7.34
N VAL A 42 0.49 -11.10 -7.62
CA VAL A 42 1.25 -11.22 -8.86
C VAL A 42 2.71 -11.47 -8.52
N LEU A 43 3.36 -12.39 -9.24
CA LEU A 43 4.79 -12.67 -9.11
C LEU A 43 5.49 -12.35 -10.44
N VAL A 44 6.46 -11.46 -10.40
CA VAL A 44 7.26 -11.05 -11.55
C VAL A 44 8.67 -11.60 -11.39
N ASP A 45 9.16 -12.29 -12.43
CA ASP A 45 10.52 -12.82 -12.46
C ASP A 45 11.42 -11.99 -13.39
N LEU A 46 12.31 -11.20 -12.80
CA LEU A 46 13.28 -10.33 -13.45
C LEU A 46 14.71 -10.86 -13.40
N ARG A 47 14.92 -12.10 -12.93
CA ARG A 47 16.25 -12.75 -12.93
C ARG A 47 16.78 -12.87 -14.34
N SER A 48 18.10 -12.73 -14.50
CA SER A 48 18.75 -12.94 -15.79
C SER A 48 18.74 -14.41 -16.21
N ASP A 49 18.90 -15.33 -15.24
CA ASP A 49 18.77 -16.76 -15.42
C ASP A 49 17.48 -17.25 -14.74
N LYS A 50 16.53 -17.73 -15.54
CA LYS A 50 15.24 -18.25 -15.07
C LYS A 50 15.17 -19.78 -15.08
N THR A 51 16.23 -20.44 -15.55
CA THR A 51 16.22 -21.88 -15.82
C THR A 51 16.36 -22.73 -14.56
N ARG A 52 16.87 -22.14 -13.48
CA ARG A 52 17.02 -22.79 -12.18
C ARG A 52 16.94 -21.77 -11.05
N ASP A 53 16.51 -22.24 -9.89
CA ASP A 53 16.60 -21.46 -8.67
C ASP A 53 18.04 -21.51 -8.14
N ASN A 54 18.61 -20.34 -7.90
CA ASN A 54 19.96 -20.18 -7.35
C ASN A 54 19.88 -19.38 -6.04
N PRO A 55 19.71 -20.03 -4.88
CA PRO A 55 19.58 -19.32 -3.59
C PRO A 55 20.74 -18.39 -3.24
N ALA A 56 21.94 -18.61 -3.81
CA ALA A 56 23.08 -17.73 -3.59
C ALA A 56 22.90 -16.36 -4.25
N ASN A 57 22.28 -16.33 -5.43
CA ASN A 57 22.16 -15.16 -6.30
C ASN A 57 20.73 -14.62 -6.45
N ASP A 58 19.72 -15.43 -6.16
CA ASP A 58 18.33 -15.04 -6.32
C ASP A 58 17.84 -14.37 -5.05
N ARG A 59 17.19 -13.22 -5.19
CA ARG A 59 16.53 -12.53 -4.09
C ARG A 59 15.11 -12.18 -4.48
N SER A 60 14.28 -11.91 -3.49
CA SER A 60 12.94 -11.45 -3.72
C SER A 60 12.55 -10.30 -2.81
N PHE A 61 11.59 -9.51 -3.23
CA PHE A 61 10.88 -8.64 -2.31
C PHE A 61 9.43 -8.59 -2.74
N MET A 62 8.58 -8.13 -1.83
CA MET A 62 7.19 -7.85 -2.15
C MET A 62 6.94 -6.37 -1.99
N ILE A 63 6.35 -5.78 -3.01
CA ILE A 63 5.74 -4.47 -2.91
C ILE A 63 4.33 -4.67 -2.41
N CYS A 64 4.06 -4.13 -1.23
CA CYS A 64 2.82 -4.35 -0.53
C CYS A 64 2.05 -3.04 -0.43
N ALA A 65 0.73 -3.15 -0.51
CA ALA A 65 -0.18 -2.09 -0.13
C ALA A 65 -1.22 -2.70 0.82
N GLY A 66 -1.36 -2.08 1.98
CA GLY A 66 -2.27 -2.56 3.02
C GLY A 66 -3.01 -1.40 3.66
N LEU A 67 -4.16 -1.73 4.22
CA LEU A 67 -4.89 -0.85 5.12
C LEU A 67 -4.37 -1.09 6.52
N ALA A 68 -3.64 -0.12 7.03
CA ALA A 68 -2.95 -0.31 8.28
C ALA A 68 -3.93 -0.32 9.44
N ASN A 69 -3.81 -1.35 10.27
CA ASN A 69 -4.12 -1.30 11.68
C ASN A 69 -2.81 -1.49 12.46
N ASN A 70 -1.79 -0.72 12.06
CA ASN A 70 -0.48 -0.72 12.70
C ASN A 70 -0.39 0.46 13.69
N PRO A 71 0.50 0.43 14.69
CA PRO A 71 0.61 1.49 15.71
C PRO A 71 0.98 2.87 15.13
N HIS A 72 1.32 2.94 13.85
CA HIS A 72 1.65 4.14 13.05
C HIS A 72 0.80 4.22 11.76
N GLY A 73 -0.40 3.62 11.76
CA GLY A 73 -0.98 3.03 10.56
C GLY A 73 -2.25 3.68 10.05
N TYR A 74 -2.13 4.30 8.89
CA TYR A 74 -3.18 4.94 8.10
C TYR A 74 -4.01 3.94 7.25
N PRO A 75 -5.27 4.26 6.85
CA PRO A 75 -5.91 3.53 5.78
C PRO A 75 -5.20 3.72 4.43
N GLY A 76 -4.37 2.74 4.04
CA GLY A 76 -3.61 2.72 2.80
C GLY A 76 -2.17 3.13 2.98
N HIS A 77 -1.27 2.15 3.10
CA HIS A 77 0.15 2.34 3.21
C HIS A 77 0.88 1.41 2.23
N CYS A 78 1.88 1.95 1.52
CA CYS A 78 2.76 1.18 0.66
C CYS A 78 4.08 0.89 1.38
N TYR A 79 4.52 -0.35 1.38
CA TYR A 79 5.75 -0.77 2.03
C TYR A 79 6.41 -1.92 1.28
N ILE A 80 7.65 -2.22 1.65
CA ILE A 80 8.40 -3.33 1.08
C ILE A 80 8.57 -4.39 2.16
N ILE A 81 8.34 -5.64 1.77
CA ILE A 81 8.82 -6.80 2.52
C ILE A 81 10.05 -7.34 1.82
N TRP A 82 11.14 -7.43 2.56
CA TRP A 82 12.42 -7.95 2.10
C TRP A 82 12.54 -9.42 2.49
N ASP A 83 12.62 -10.30 1.49
CA ASP A 83 12.71 -11.74 1.74
C ASP A 83 13.70 -12.42 0.77
N ARG A 84 14.07 -13.66 1.00
CA ARG A 84 14.81 -14.50 0.04
C ARG A 84 13.87 -15.32 -0.85
N SER A 85 12.64 -15.55 -0.38
CA SER A 85 11.57 -16.28 -1.08
C SER A 85 10.22 -15.61 -0.84
N VAL A 86 9.17 -15.96 -1.59
CA VAL A 86 7.79 -15.58 -1.19
C VAL A 86 7.51 -16.28 0.15
N PRO A 87 7.26 -15.56 1.26
CA PRO A 87 7.22 -16.15 2.58
C PRO A 87 6.01 -17.04 2.78
N GLU A 88 6.25 -18.20 3.39
CA GLU A 88 5.20 -19.01 4.02
C GLU A 88 4.65 -18.35 5.29
N ARG A 89 5.44 -17.46 5.94
CA ARG A 89 5.07 -16.74 7.16
C ARG A 89 5.52 -15.28 7.13
N LEU A 90 4.62 -14.41 6.68
CA LEU A 90 4.85 -12.97 6.52
C LEU A 90 5.24 -12.27 7.84
N GLU A 91 4.72 -12.71 8.98
CA GLU A 91 4.88 -12.05 10.29
C GLU A 91 6.32 -11.93 10.81
N TYR A 92 7.25 -12.73 10.26
CA TYR A 92 8.67 -12.75 10.66
C TYR A 92 9.59 -12.08 9.63
N THR A 93 9.00 -11.41 8.64
CA THR A 93 9.76 -10.83 7.53
C THR A 93 10.17 -9.39 7.83
N VAL A 94 11.38 -9.04 7.40
CA VAL A 94 11.86 -7.66 7.49
C VAL A 94 11.05 -6.82 6.53
N SER A 95 10.46 -5.74 7.02
CA SER A 95 9.68 -4.83 6.20
C SER A 95 9.96 -3.38 6.53
N ASP A 96 10.01 -2.55 5.50
CA ASP A 96 10.30 -1.12 5.64
C ASP A 96 9.22 -0.32 4.91
N GLY A 97 8.81 0.81 5.49
CA GLY A 97 7.82 1.70 4.90
C GLY A 97 7.92 3.11 5.43
N PHE A 98 7.55 4.09 4.61
CA PHE A 98 7.59 5.49 5.00
C PHE A 98 6.22 5.95 5.56
N VAL A 99 6.17 6.37 6.82
CA VAL A 99 4.94 6.66 7.58
C VAL A 99 5.02 8.02 8.29
N PRO A 100 3.91 8.60 8.78
CA PRO A 100 3.97 9.79 9.63
C PRO A 100 4.80 9.54 10.89
N GLY A 101 5.56 10.55 11.33
CA GLY A 101 6.46 10.41 12.49
C GLY A 101 5.75 10.25 13.83
N ARG A 102 4.48 10.65 13.91
CA ARG A 102 3.67 10.63 15.13
C ARG A 102 2.28 10.06 14.87
N VAL A 103 1.63 9.54 15.90
CA VAL A 103 0.31 8.88 15.78
C VAL A 103 -0.79 9.93 15.58
N GLU A 104 -0.69 11.07 16.25
CA GLU A 104 -1.63 12.20 16.08
C GLU A 104 -1.60 12.80 14.67
N ASP A 105 -0.49 12.62 13.96
CA ASP A 105 -0.25 13.10 12.60
C ASP A 105 -0.89 12.21 11.52
N LEU A 106 -1.46 11.06 11.91
CA LEU A 106 -2.08 10.12 10.98
C LEU A 106 -3.21 10.77 10.19
N ILE A 107 -4.22 11.34 10.86
CA ILE A 107 -5.34 11.99 10.16
C ILE A 107 -4.90 13.26 9.40
N PRO A 108 -4.12 14.17 10.00
CA PRO A 108 -3.57 15.34 9.29
C PRO A 108 -2.82 14.98 8.01
N SER A 109 -2.09 13.88 7.97
CA SER A 109 -1.34 13.45 6.79
C SER A 109 -2.23 13.15 5.57
N LEU A 110 -3.56 13.13 5.69
CA LEU A 110 -4.45 13.05 4.53
C LEU A 110 -4.54 14.31 3.69
N TYR A 111 -4.41 15.45 4.36
CA TYR A 111 -4.79 16.74 3.81
C TYR A 111 -3.76 17.84 4.09
N ALA A 112 -2.70 17.49 4.83
CA ALA A 112 -1.59 18.36 5.14
C ALA A 112 -0.26 17.64 4.87
N ASP A 113 0.76 18.44 4.58
CA ASP A 113 2.13 17.98 4.46
C ASP A 113 2.73 17.78 5.85
N ILE A 114 3.05 16.55 6.21
CA ILE A 114 3.49 16.19 7.56
C ILE A 114 4.86 15.50 7.51
N LYS A 115 5.73 15.78 8.47
CA LYS A 115 7.01 15.07 8.57
C LYS A 115 6.80 13.56 8.76
N GLY A 116 7.39 12.76 7.88
CA GLY A 116 7.40 11.31 8.03
C GLY A 116 8.72 10.74 8.52
N ILE A 117 8.73 9.42 8.72
CA ILE A 117 9.87 8.62 9.14
C ILE A 117 9.89 7.32 8.34
N MET A 118 11.08 6.74 8.18
CA MET A 118 11.21 5.35 7.77
C MET A 118 10.91 4.45 8.98
N ALA A 119 9.85 3.66 8.90
CA ALA A 119 9.51 2.68 9.92
C ALA A 119 10.03 1.30 9.52
N ASP A 120 10.66 0.64 10.49
CA ASP A 120 10.90 -0.79 10.45
C ASP A 120 9.61 -1.53 10.82
N ASN A 121 9.48 -2.78 10.36
CA ASN A 121 8.32 -3.64 10.60
C ASN A 121 7.00 -3.04 10.10
N ALA A 122 7.03 -2.34 8.97
CA ALA A 122 5.85 -1.73 8.35
C ALA A 122 4.71 -2.73 8.08
N LEU A 123 5.00 -4.03 7.97
CA LEU A 123 4.02 -5.10 7.84
C LEU A 123 3.13 -5.31 9.08
N VAL A 124 3.63 -5.06 10.30
CA VAL A 124 2.86 -5.28 11.53
C VAL A 124 1.54 -4.55 11.41
N GLY A 125 0.41 -5.19 11.75
CA GLY A 125 -0.92 -4.56 11.63
C GLY A 125 -1.46 -4.36 10.21
N ASN A 126 -0.70 -4.66 9.14
CA ASN A 126 -1.13 -4.51 7.73
C ASN A 126 -1.58 -5.82 7.06
N MET A 127 -1.60 -6.94 7.81
CA MET A 127 -1.91 -8.28 7.28
C MET A 127 -3.37 -8.47 6.85
N ARG A 128 -4.31 -7.72 7.41
CA ARG A 128 -5.75 -7.97 7.23
C ARG A 128 -6.26 -7.74 5.81
N ASN A 129 -5.60 -6.87 5.04
CA ASN A 129 -5.96 -6.53 3.66
C ASN A 129 -4.71 -6.59 2.77
N PHE A 130 -3.90 -7.62 2.98
CA PHE A 130 -2.60 -7.75 2.37
C PHE A 130 -2.73 -7.94 0.85
N ASP A 131 -2.37 -6.91 0.09
CA ASP A 131 -2.21 -6.99 -1.35
C ASP A 131 -0.73 -6.78 -1.71
N TYR A 132 -0.21 -7.60 -2.63
CA TYR A 132 1.22 -7.56 -2.98
C TYR A 132 1.55 -7.92 -4.43
N LEU A 133 2.67 -7.35 -4.89
CA LEU A 133 3.41 -7.75 -6.08
C LEU A 133 4.76 -8.32 -5.63
N GLY A 134 4.96 -9.63 -5.79
CA GLY A 134 6.24 -10.28 -5.57
C GLY A 134 7.17 -10.06 -6.75
N VAL A 135 8.45 -9.83 -6.46
CA VAL A 135 9.48 -9.61 -7.48
C VAL A 135 10.65 -10.53 -7.17
N ARG A 136 11.05 -11.36 -8.14
CA ARG A 136 12.29 -12.15 -8.10
C ARG A 136 13.31 -11.49 -8.99
N LEU A 137 14.54 -11.34 -8.51
CA LEU A 137 15.58 -10.61 -9.22
C LEU A 137 16.98 -11.04 -8.75
N ASP A 138 17.98 -10.67 -9.54
CA ASP A 138 19.37 -10.94 -9.20
C ASP A 138 19.81 -10.14 -7.97
N ARG A 139 20.70 -10.73 -7.18
CA ARG A 139 21.21 -10.17 -5.91
C ARG A 139 21.71 -8.75 -6.04
N GLU A 140 22.42 -8.41 -7.12
CA GLU A 140 22.94 -7.05 -7.30
C GLU A 140 21.83 -6.00 -7.42
N ARG A 141 20.80 -6.27 -8.23
CA ARG A 141 19.65 -5.38 -8.37
C ARG A 141 18.90 -5.25 -7.04
N TYR A 142 18.76 -6.36 -6.31
CA TYR A 142 18.14 -6.36 -4.99
C TYR A 142 18.89 -5.47 -3.99
N LEU A 143 20.22 -5.58 -3.94
CA LEU A 143 21.04 -4.76 -3.05
C LEU A 143 20.95 -3.27 -3.40
N ARG A 144 20.94 -2.92 -4.69
CA ARG A 144 20.71 -1.54 -5.14
C ARG A 144 19.33 -1.02 -4.74
N ALA A 145 18.29 -1.83 -4.92
CA ALA A 145 16.93 -1.46 -4.53
C ALA A 145 16.83 -1.25 -3.01
N ARG A 146 17.45 -2.13 -2.20
CA ARG A 146 17.46 -2.01 -0.74
C ARG A 146 18.25 -0.79 -0.24
N ALA A 147 19.27 -0.36 -0.97
CA ALA A 147 20.05 0.83 -0.62
C ALA A 147 19.22 2.13 -0.62
N VAL A 148 18.10 2.17 -1.35
CA VAL A 148 17.15 3.30 -1.36
C VAL A 148 16.70 3.67 0.07
N ARG A 149 16.54 2.67 0.95
CA ARG A 149 16.15 2.93 2.35
C ARG A 149 17.04 3.99 3.01
N GLN A 150 18.36 3.93 2.80
CA GLN A 150 19.29 4.86 3.47
C GLN A 150 19.11 6.30 2.98
N LYS A 151 18.82 6.49 1.69
CA LYS A 151 18.49 7.81 1.13
C LYS A 151 17.29 8.42 1.87
N TYR A 152 16.24 7.62 2.08
CA TYR A 152 15.00 8.09 2.73
C TYR A 152 15.13 8.30 4.23
N VAL A 153 15.99 7.51 4.90
CA VAL A 153 16.32 7.72 6.32
C VAL A 153 17.07 9.04 6.52
N GLN A 154 17.92 9.41 5.57
CA GLN A 154 18.78 10.58 5.66
C GLN A 154 18.15 11.85 5.09
N ASP A 155 17.03 11.74 4.37
CA ASP A 155 16.37 12.87 3.69
C ASP A 155 15.37 13.57 4.63
N PRO A 156 15.68 14.78 5.15
CA PRO A 156 14.78 15.51 6.01
C PRO A 156 13.62 16.18 5.25
N THR A 157 13.67 16.21 3.91
CA THR A 157 12.69 16.91 3.07
C THR A 157 11.50 16.04 2.67
N PHE A 158 11.52 14.77 3.09
CA PHE A 158 10.55 13.78 2.67
C PHE A 158 9.37 13.73 3.66
N HIS A 159 8.16 14.05 3.18
CA HIS A 159 6.98 14.28 4.00
C HIS A 159 5.75 13.45 3.52
N THR A 160 4.83 13.17 4.44
CA THR A 160 3.55 12.49 4.23
C THR A 160 2.41 13.41 3.82
N GLY A 161 1.52 12.86 2.99
CA GLY A 161 0.27 13.48 2.52
C GLY A 161 0.23 13.91 1.06
N VAL A 162 1.39 14.03 0.41
CA VAL A 162 1.46 14.32 -1.05
C VAL A 162 2.53 13.49 -1.76
N ARG A 163 3.54 12.96 -1.05
CA ARG A 163 4.73 12.31 -1.65
C ARG A 163 5.42 11.23 -0.81
N ASP A 164 4.73 10.33 -0.13
CA ASP A 164 5.34 9.54 0.96
C ASP A 164 5.70 8.08 0.65
N CYS A 165 4.76 7.17 0.87
CA CYS A 165 5.04 5.73 0.89
C CYS A 165 5.13 5.17 -0.53
N VAL A 166 4.30 5.70 -1.44
CA VAL A 166 4.33 5.34 -2.86
C VAL A 166 5.62 5.80 -3.53
N ALA A 167 6.19 6.94 -3.12
CA ALA A 167 7.43 7.42 -3.73
C ALA A 167 8.62 6.55 -3.38
N TYR A 168 8.72 6.15 -2.12
CA TYR A 168 9.70 5.16 -1.69
C TYR A 168 9.62 3.85 -2.49
N VAL A 169 8.40 3.30 -2.59
CA VAL A 169 8.15 2.06 -3.31
C VAL A 169 8.38 2.19 -4.82
N ASP A 170 8.03 3.33 -5.42
CA ASP A 170 8.19 3.62 -6.85
C ASP A 170 9.66 3.68 -7.26
N GLU A 171 10.53 4.30 -6.44
CA GLU A 171 11.97 4.31 -6.68
C GLU A 171 12.57 2.89 -6.61
N ILE A 172 12.13 2.09 -5.63
CA ILE A 172 12.52 0.67 -5.50
C ILE A 172 12.05 -0.14 -6.71
N ALA A 173 10.80 0.04 -7.14
CA ALA A 173 10.23 -0.65 -8.29
C ALA A 173 11.00 -0.31 -9.58
N ALA A 174 11.34 0.95 -9.78
CA ALA A 174 12.13 1.40 -10.92
C ALA A 174 13.54 0.77 -10.94
N ILE A 175 14.25 0.75 -9.79
CA ILE A 175 15.58 0.14 -9.68
C ILE A 175 15.55 -1.37 -9.91
N ALA A 176 14.48 -2.04 -9.48
CA ALA A 176 14.28 -3.46 -9.74
C ALA A 176 14.08 -3.77 -11.23
N GLY A 177 13.69 -2.78 -12.04
CA GLY A 177 13.42 -2.92 -13.47
C GLY A 177 11.93 -3.12 -13.79
N LEU A 178 11.03 -2.80 -12.86
CA LEU A 178 9.58 -2.82 -13.13
C LEU A 178 9.17 -1.59 -13.94
N LYS A 179 8.13 -1.76 -14.75
CA LYS A 179 7.42 -0.63 -15.38
C LYS A 179 6.57 0.06 -14.32
N THR A 180 6.86 1.33 -14.04
CA THR A 180 6.13 2.08 -13.02
C THR A 180 5.04 2.99 -13.60
N PRO A 181 3.92 3.23 -12.88
CA PRO A 181 2.90 4.18 -13.31
C PRO A 181 3.44 5.62 -13.40
N LYS A 182 3.12 6.36 -14.48
CA LYS A 182 3.37 7.81 -14.53
C LYS A 182 2.62 8.50 -13.39
N ARG A 183 3.32 9.29 -12.57
CA ARG A 183 2.75 9.79 -11.31
C ARG A 183 2.00 11.11 -11.46
N LYS A 184 0.70 11.05 -11.15
CA LYS A 184 -0.06 12.09 -10.46
C LYS A 184 -0.30 11.59 -9.02
N PHE A 185 -0.87 12.37 -8.10
CA PHE A 185 -1.22 11.88 -6.76
C PHE A 185 -2.03 10.56 -6.88
N VAL A 186 -1.51 9.45 -6.35
CA VAL A 186 -2.11 8.12 -6.48
C VAL A 186 -2.11 7.46 -5.10
N TYR A 187 -3.29 7.03 -4.68
CA TYR A 187 -3.51 6.27 -3.46
C TYR A 187 -2.73 4.93 -3.49
N PRO A 188 -2.08 4.48 -2.40
CA PRO A 188 -1.16 3.33 -2.41
C PRO A 188 -1.71 2.05 -3.03
N LEU A 189 -2.97 1.73 -2.74
CA LEU A 189 -3.59 0.51 -3.27
C LEU A 189 -3.86 0.62 -4.77
N ASP A 190 -4.25 1.81 -5.25
CA ASP A 190 -4.44 2.07 -6.68
C ASP A 190 -3.10 2.09 -7.43
N TYR A 191 -2.03 2.55 -6.76
CA TYR A 191 -0.68 2.46 -7.27
C TYR A 191 -0.28 0.99 -7.46
N LEU A 192 -0.47 0.14 -6.43
CA LEU A 192 -0.14 -1.28 -6.52
C LEU A 192 -0.92 -1.99 -7.62
N VAL A 193 -2.23 -1.75 -7.74
CA VAL A 193 -3.06 -2.33 -8.81
C VAL A 193 -2.54 -1.93 -10.20
N LYS A 194 -2.19 -0.65 -10.40
CA LYS A 194 -1.60 -0.18 -11.67
C LYS A 194 -0.23 -0.79 -11.92
N LEU A 195 0.61 -0.88 -10.89
CA LEU A 195 1.94 -1.45 -10.97
C LEU A 195 1.87 -2.92 -11.40
N LYS A 196 0.95 -3.71 -10.82
CA LYS A 196 0.69 -5.09 -11.24
C LYS A 196 0.32 -5.16 -12.71
N LYS A 197 -0.70 -4.40 -13.12
CA LYS A 197 -1.19 -4.37 -14.50
C LYS A 197 -0.10 -4.06 -15.53
N LEU A 198 0.80 -3.12 -15.21
CA LEU A 198 1.91 -2.75 -16.10
C LEU A 198 2.96 -3.86 -16.25
N ASN A 199 3.05 -4.79 -15.29
CA ASN A 199 4.06 -5.84 -15.26
C ASN A 199 3.48 -7.25 -15.46
N GLU A 200 2.20 -7.37 -15.83
CA GLU A 200 1.53 -8.65 -16.13
C GLU A 200 2.26 -9.47 -17.22
N ALA A 201 2.87 -8.80 -18.20
CA ALA A 201 3.63 -9.46 -19.26
C ALA A 201 4.90 -10.21 -18.77
N HIS A 202 5.33 -9.95 -17.53
CA HIS A 202 6.51 -10.56 -16.91
C HIS A 202 6.14 -11.59 -15.83
N VAL A 203 4.87 -11.99 -15.76
CA VAL A 203 4.38 -12.92 -14.75
C VAL A 203 4.86 -14.33 -15.04
N SER A 204 5.58 -14.90 -14.08
CA SER A 204 5.97 -16.31 -14.11
C SER A 204 4.73 -17.19 -14.01
N GLY A 205 4.42 -17.97 -15.04
CA GLY A 205 3.30 -18.93 -15.06
C GLY A 205 2.05 -18.51 -15.86
N ALA A 206 2.07 -17.39 -16.59
CA ALA A 206 0.92 -16.96 -17.43
C ALA A 206 0.86 -17.65 -18.82
N LYS A 207 1.25 -18.93 -18.90
CA LYS A 207 0.94 -19.81 -20.02
C LYS A 207 0.32 -21.09 -19.47
N GLU A 208 -1.00 -21.08 -19.39
CA GLU A 208 -1.81 -22.26 -19.74
C GLU A 208 -2.49 -21.95 -21.07
#